data_AF-A0A914JXM9-F1
#
_entry.id   AF-A0A914JXM9-F1
#
_cell.length_a   1.000
_cell.length_b   1.000
_cell.length_c   1.000
_cell.angle_alpha   90.00
_cell.angle_beta   90.00
_cell.angle_gamma   90.00
#
_symmetry.space_group_name_H-M   'P 1'
#
loop_
_entity.id
_entity.type
_entity.pdbx_description
1 polymer ?
#
loop_
_entity_poly.entity_id
_entity_poly.type
_entity_poly.pdbx_seq_one_letter_code
_entity_poly.pdbx_strand_id
1 'polypeptide(L)'
;MVVQQFGTKLLKKSSSSTMLRNGFSLELKDKGELLTLTTENDEILKLWIDGLNILLGNEILNSKEFEEEVNNLVDMEVQVRLLDIKTLPQIPPIIPELPTNFDWIPKKYRVKKN
;
A
#
# COMPACT_ATOMS: atom_id res chain seq x y z
N MET A 1 -11.83 -11.11 -12.94
CA MET A 1 -12.45 -9.84 -13.34
C MET A 1 -11.39 -9.13 -14.14
N VAL A 2 -11.66 -8.65 -15.34
CA VAL A 2 -10.64 -8.07 -16.21
C VAL A 2 -10.77 -6.56 -16.16
N VAL A 3 -9.77 -5.87 -15.62
CA VAL A 3 -9.68 -4.41 -15.71
C VAL A 3 -8.99 -4.10 -17.03
N GLN A 4 -9.75 -3.64 -18.01
CA GLN A 4 -9.22 -3.24 -19.31
C GLN A 4 -9.02 -1.73 -19.34
N GLN A 5 -7.75 -1.30 -19.37
CA GLN A 5 -7.38 0.10 -19.56
C GLN A 5 -7.36 0.40 -21.08
N PHE A 6 -8.22 1.30 -21.54
CA PHE A 6 -8.21 1.74 -22.93
C PHE A 6 -7.38 3.02 -23.09
N GLY A 7 -6.20 2.87 -23.70
CA GLY A 7 -5.28 3.97 -24.03
C GLY A 7 -5.22 4.28 -25.53
N THR A 8 -5.58 5.53 -25.85
CA THR A 8 -5.13 6.40 -26.95
C THR A 8 -5.04 5.83 -28.38
N LYS A 9 -6.08 6.09 -29.19
CA LYS A 9 -5.91 6.28 -30.64
C LYS A 9 -5.67 7.76 -30.93
N LEU A 10 -4.49 8.08 -31.47
CA LEU A 10 -4.14 9.40 -32.00
C LEU A 10 -5.00 9.70 -33.23
N LEU A 11 -6.03 10.54 -33.06
CA LEU A 11 -6.77 11.13 -34.16
C LEU A 11 -6.32 12.59 -34.34
N LYS A 12 -5.53 12.83 -35.39
CA LYS A 12 -5.31 14.19 -35.91
C LYS A 12 -6.60 14.69 -36.54
N LYS A 13 -7.15 15.81 -36.04
CA LYS A 13 -7.44 17.07 -36.78
C LYS A 13 -8.68 17.81 -36.22
N SER A 14 -8.50 19.13 -36.16
CA SER A 14 -9.50 20.20 -36.12
C SER A 14 -10.08 20.61 -34.76
N SER A 15 -10.22 21.93 -34.65
CA SER A 15 -10.59 22.77 -33.53
C SER A 15 -11.84 22.35 -32.76
N SER A 16 -11.73 22.44 -31.43
CA SER A 16 -12.79 22.44 -30.42
C SER A 16 -13.54 21.12 -30.21
N SER A 17 -12.97 20.26 -29.37
CA SER A 17 -13.72 19.27 -28.61
C SER A 17 -13.02 19.12 -27.26
N THR A 18 -13.61 19.75 -26.25
CA THR A 18 -13.29 19.67 -24.83
C THR A 18 -12.76 18.29 -24.42
N MET A 19 -11.49 18.28 -23.99
CA MET A 19 -10.90 17.47 -22.90
C MET A 19 -11.50 16.06 -22.74
N LEU A 20 -10.72 15.04 -23.13
CA LEU A 20 -10.99 13.63 -22.85
C LEU A 20 -11.34 13.48 -21.36
N ARG A 21 -12.60 13.12 -21.07
CA ARG A 21 -13.08 12.83 -19.71
C ARG A 21 -12.38 11.57 -19.21
N ASN A 22 -11.60 11.70 -18.14
CA ASN A 22 -10.93 10.59 -17.49
C ASN A 22 -11.97 9.72 -16.74
N GLY A 23 -11.99 8.42 -16.99
CA GLY A 23 -13.04 7.53 -16.47
C GLY A 23 -12.69 6.05 -16.58
N PHE A 24 -13.51 5.21 -15.95
CA PHE A 24 -13.36 3.76 -15.94
C PHE A 24 -14.72 3.08 -16.03
N SER A 25 -14.73 1.82 -16.49
CA SER A 25 -15.93 1.01 -16.57
C SER A 25 -15.79 -0.23 -15.70
N LEU A 26 -16.86 -0.57 -14.97
CA LEU A 26 -16.98 -1.76 -14.15
C LEU A 26 -17.99 -2.71 -14.78
N GLU A 27 -17.59 -3.95 -14.99
CA GLU A 27 -18.46 -5.02 -15.48
C GLU A 27 -18.72 -6.02 -14.36
N LEU A 28 -20.00 -6.20 -14.02
CA LEU A 28 -20.39 -7.22 -13.05
C LEU A 28 -20.61 -8.57 -13.76
N LYS A 29 -19.80 -9.56 -13.40
CA LYS A 29 -19.79 -10.90 -14.01
C LYS A 29 -21.17 -11.59 -14.08
N ASP A 30 -22.04 -11.33 -13.10
CA ASP A 30 -23.30 -12.05 -12.96
C ASP A 30 -24.47 -11.41 -13.73
N LYS A 31 -24.35 -10.14 -14.13
CA LYS A 31 -25.45 -9.37 -14.77
C LYS A 31 -25.10 -8.81 -16.14
N GLY A 32 -23.82 -8.82 -16.53
CA GLY A 32 -23.36 -8.18 -17.78
C GLY A 32 -23.63 -6.68 -17.81
N GLU A 33 -23.91 -6.08 -16.65
CA GLU A 33 -24.20 -4.67 -16.50
C GLU A 33 -22.86 -3.91 -16.45
N LEU A 34 -22.72 -2.95 -17.36
CA LEU A 34 -21.53 -2.11 -17.49
C LEU A 34 -21.82 -0.74 -16.87
N LEU A 35 -21.16 -0.44 -15.76
CA LEU A 35 -21.21 0.87 -15.12
C LEU A 35 -20.02 1.70 -15.61
N THR A 36 -20.28 2.81 -16.30
CA THR A 36 -19.23 3.75 -16.72
C THR A 36 -19.24 4.96 -15.82
N LEU A 37 -18.13 5.20 -15.13
CA LEU A 37 -17.93 6.33 -14.24
C LEU A 37 -16.92 7.28 -14.88
N THR A 38 -17.23 8.58 -14.85
CA THR A 38 -16.35 9.62 -15.38
C THR A 38 -16.11 10.68 -14.32
N THR A 39 -14.89 11.17 -14.24
CA THR A 39 -14.48 12.25 -13.34
C THR A 39 -13.72 13.31 -14.14
N GLU A 40 -13.76 14.54 -13.65
CA GLU A 40 -13.00 15.66 -14.22
C GLU A 40 -11.62 15.79 -13.54
N ASN A 41 -11.42 15.11 -12.41
CA ASN A 41 -10.17 15.11 -11.66
C ASN A 41 -9.45 13.75 -11.77
N ASP A 42 -8.23 13.80 -12.28
CA ASP A 42 -7.33 12.67 -12.50
C ASP A 42 -6.85 12.02 -11.21
N GLU A 43 -6.64 12.80 -10.15
CA GLU A 43 -6.23 12.30 -8.83
C GLU A 43 -7.36 11.45 -8.22
N ILE A 44 -8.60 11.94 -8.34
CA ILE A 44 -9.78 11.20 -7.90
C ILE A 44 -9.91 9.89 -8.69
N LEU A 45 -9.67 9.92 -10.00
CA LEU A 45 -9.68 8.71 -10.82
C LEU A 45 -8.68 7.66 -10.31
N LYS A 46 -7.44 8.07 -10.04
CA LYS A 46 -6.39 7.18 -9.53
C LYS A 46 -6.79 6.56 -8.18
N LEU A 47 -7.32 7.36 -7.25
CA LEU A 47 -7.80 6.87 -5.95
C LEU A 47 -8.91 5.83 -6.09
N TRP A 48 -9.87 6.04 -7.01
CA TRP A 48 -10.92 5.07 -7.29
C TRP A 48 -10.35 3.76 -7.86
N ILE A 49 -9.41 3.85 -8.81
CA ILE A 49 -8.78 2.67 -9.42
C ILE A 49 -8.00 1.88 -8.37
N ASP A 50 -7.22 2.54 -7.52
CA ASP A 50 -6.44 1.89 -6.46
C ASP A 50 -7.36 1.27 -5.40
N GLY A 51 -8.41 1.98 -4.97
CA GLY A 51 -9.41 1.44 -4.04
C GLY A 51 -10.13 0.20 -4.59
N LEU A 52 -10.50 0.21 -5.87
CA LEU A 52 -11.12 -0.94 -6.52
C LEU A 52 -10.13 -2.11 -6.67
N ASN A 53 -8.86 -1.84 -7.00
CA ASN A 53 -7.83 -2.87 -7.05
C ASN A 53 -7.66 -3.56 -5.68
N ILE A 54 -7.66 -2.79 -4.59
CA ILE A 54 -7.59 -3.34 -3.22
C ILE A 54 -8.79 -4.25 -2.93
N LEU A 55 -10.01 -3.81 -3.26
CA LEU A 55 -11.22 -4.61 -3.04
C LEU A 55 -11.22 -5.93 -3.84
N LEU A 56 -10.51 -5.95 -4.97
CA LEU A 56 -10.35 -7.14 -5.80
C LEU A 56 -9.23 -8.07 -5.35
N GLY A 57 -8.46 -7.67 -4.33
CA GLY A 57 -7.26 -8.38 -3.89
C GLY A 57 -6.07 -8.24 -4.84
N ASN A 58 -6.10 -7.26 -5.75
CA ASN A 58 -4.96 -6.94 -6.58
C ASN A 58 -4.03 -6.02 -5.77
N GLU A 59 -2.80 -6.47 -5.52
CA GLU A 59 -1.77 -5.71 -4.79
C GLU A 59 -1.15 -4.57 -5.60
N ILE A 60 -1.58 -4.39 -6.86
CA ILE A 60 -1.01 -3.39 -7.75
C ILE A 60 -1.64 -2.02 -7.43
N LEU A 61 -0.97 -1.31 -6.53
CA LEU A 61 -1.24 0.10 -6.19
C LEU A 61 -0.40 0.93 -7.17
N ASN A 62 -1.06 1.61 -8.11
CA ASN A 62 -0.36 2.25 -9.23
C ASN A 62 -0.17 3.75 -9.05
N SER A 63 -0.81 4.38 -8.06
CA SER A 63 -0.60 5.81 -7.82
C SER A 63 0.70 6.05 -7.06
N LYS A 64 1.53 6.91 -7.64
CA LYS A 64 2.72 7.47 -6.99
C LYS A 64 2.33 8.19 -5.70
N GLU A 65 1.15 8.80 -5.71
CA GLU A 65 0.58 9.52 -4.57
C GLU A 65 0.32 8.58 -3.37
N PHE A 66 -0.16 7.36 -3.61
CA PHE A 66 -0.32 6.36 -2.55
C PHE A 66 1.02 5.87 -2.00
N GLU A 67 1.99 5.60 -2.87
CA GLU A 67 3.34 5.18 -2.45
C GLU A 67 4.03 6.26 -1.61
N GLU A 68 3.93 7.53 -2.02
CA GLU A 68 4.47 8.67 -1.29
C GLU A 68 3.84 8.81 0.09
N GLU A 69 2.52 8.71 0.19
CA GLU A 69 1.82 8.77 1.48
C GLU A 69 2.22 7.62 2.39
N VAL A 70 2.30 6.39 1.87
CA VAL A 70 2.77 5.23 2.64
C VAL A 70 4.19 5.44 3.14
N ASN A 71 5.10 5.92 2.29
CA ASN A 71 6.47 6.21 2.69
C ASN A 71 6.51 7.28 3.78
N ASN A 72 5.74 8.36 3.65
CA ASN A 72 5.67 9.41 4.66
C ASN A 72 5.17 8.89 6.02
N LEU A 73 4.12 8.05 6.01
CA LEU A 73 3.57 7.44 7.23
C LEU A 73 4.58 6.50 7.89
N VAL A 74 5.27 5.67 7.10
CA VAL A 74 6.30 4.75 7.59
C VAL A 74 7.50 5.53 8.15
N ASP A 75 7.92 6.60 7.48
CA ASP A 75 9.02 7.44 7.94
C ASP A 75 8.74 8.07 9.30
N MET A 76 7.52 8.60 9.50
CA MET A 76 7.12 9.14 10.81
C MET A 76 7.14 8.07 11.91
N GLU A 77 6.60 6.88 11.63
CA GLU A 77 6.59 5.77 12.59
C GLU A 77 8.02 5.32 12.96
N VAL A 78 8.91 5.18 11.97
CA VAL A 78 10.31 4.85 12.20
C VAL A 78 10.98 5.93 13.02
N GLN A 79 10.78 7.21 12.68
CA GLN A 79 11.33 8.34 13.43
C GLN A 79 10.89 8.31 14.91
N VAL A 80 9.62 8.02 15.21
CA VAL A 80 9.12 7.90 16.59
C VAL A 80 9.83 6.77 17.33
N ARG A 81 10.01 5.60 16.70
CA ARG A 81 10.74 4.47 17.32
C ARG A 81 12.22 4.77 17.54
N LEU A 82 12.81 5.59 16.68
CA LEU A 82 14.20 6.02 16.81
C LEU A 82 14.42 7.05 17.92
N LEU A 83 13.38 7.71 18.43
CA LEU A 83 13.50 8.66 19.56
C LEU A 83 14.11 8.02 20.81
N ASP A 84 13.81 6.74 21.06
CA ASP A 84 14.30 6.01 22.22
C ASP A 84 15.75 5.49 22.05
N ILE A 85 16.29 5.56 20.82
CA ILE A 85 17.58 4.97 20.47
C ILE A 85 18.65 6.08 20.39
N LYS A 86 19.62 6.04 21.33
CA LYS A 86 20.70 7.04 21.38
C LYS A 86 21.72 6.92 20.25
N THR A 87 21.96 5.71 19.75
CA THR A 87 22.96 5.43 18.71
C THR A 87 22.54 4.24 17.88
N LEU A 88 22.54 4.41 16.55
CA LEU A 88 22.30 3.32 15.61
C LEU A 88 23.55 2.41 15.51
N PRO A 89 23.43 1.10 15.74
CA PRO A 89 24.54 0.19 15.52
C PRO A 89 24.84 0.07 14.02
N GLN A 90 26.09 0.27 13.60
CA GLN A 90 26.50 0.09 12.19
C GLN A 90 26.57 -1.38 11.76
N ILE A 91 26.74 -2.28 12.73
CA ILE A 91 26.81 -3.73 12.52
C ILE A 91 25.77 -4.34 13.46
N PRO A 92 24.94 -5.28 12.99
CA PRO A 92 24.01 -5.99 13.86
C PRO A 92 24.80 -6.67 14.99
N PRO A 93 24.41 -6.49 16.26
CA PRO A 93 25.13 -7.07 17.37
C PRO A 93 25.08 -8.61 17.30
N ILE A 94 26.19 -9.25 17.64
CA ILE A 94 26.27 -10.71 17.73
C ILE A 94 25.37 -11.15 18.89
N ILE A 95 24.42 -12.03 18.60
CA ILE A 95 23.55 -12.62 19.62
C ILE A 95 24.40 -13.61 20.44
N PRO A 96 24.54 -13.42 21.77
CA PRO A 96 25.33 -14.33 22.60
C PRO A 96 24.67 -15.70 22.72
N GLU A 97 25.47 -16.73 23.00
CA GLU A 97 24.96 -18.07 23.32
C GLU A 97 24.09 -18.03 24.59
N LEU A 98 23.15 -18.97 24.67
CA LEU A 98 22.27 -19.08 25.83
C LEU A 98 23.09 -19.31 27.12
N PRO A 99 22.71 -18.66 28.23
CA PRO A 99 23.36 -18.91 29.51
C PRO A 99 23.24 -20.39 29.90
N THR A 100 24.31 -20.94 30.49
CA THR A 100 24.32 -22.32 31.00
C THR A 100 23.36 -22.51 32.18
N ASN A 101 22.97 -21.42 32.85
CA ASN A 101 22.06 -21.43 34.00
C ASN A 101 21.13 -20.21 34.02
N PHE A 102 19.91 -20.43 34.51
CA PHE A 102 18.83 -19.45 34.62
C PHE A 102 18.43 -19.15 36.07
N ASP A 103 19.30 -19.39 37.05
CA ASP A 103 19.04 -19.16 38.48
C ASP A 103 18.68 -17.72 38.85
N TRP A 104 19.03 -16.75 37.99
CA TRP A 104 18.67 -15.34 38.12
C TRP A 104 17.19 -15.05 37.79
N ILE A 105 16.47 -15.99 37.17
CA ILE A 105 15.05 -15.82 36.86
C ILE A 105 14.24 -15.81 38.17
N PRO A 106 13.44 -14.76 38.44
CA PRO A 106 12.60 -14.68 39.63
C PRO A 106 11.70 -15.92 39.77
N LYS A 107 11.56 -16.43 41.00
CA LYS A 107 10.82 -17.67 41.29
C LYS A 107 9.40 -17.70 40.72
N LYS A 108 8.76 -16.54 40.56
CA LYS A 108 7.43 -16.37 39.94
C LYS A 108 7.34 -16.86 38.49
N TYR A 109 8.47 -16.93 37.77
CA TYR A 109 8.54 -17.39 36.37
C TYR A 109 9.17 -18.77 36.23
N ARG A 110 9.55 -19.41 37.35
CA ARG A 110 10.15 -20.74 37.35
C ARG A 110 9.02 -21.77 37.34
N VAL A 111 8.81 -22.44 36.20
CA VAL A 111 7.88 -23.58 36.12
C VAL A 111 8.34 -24.61 37.16
N LYS A 112 7.45 -24.96 38.11
CA LYS A 112 7.75 -26.03 39.08
C LYS A 112 7.93 -27.33 38.29
N LYS A 113 9.16 -27.86 38.26
CA LYS A 113 9.36 -29.26 37.89
C LYS A 113 8.78 -30.08 39.03
N ASN A 114 7.75 -30.88 38.72
CA ASN A 114 7.22 -31.93 39.59
C ASN A 114 8.27 -33.03 39.78
#